data_AF-A0A7V3BV64-F1
#
_entry.id   AF-A0A7V3BV64-F1
#
_cell.length_a   1.000
_cell.length_b   1.000
_cell.length_c   1.000
_cell.angle_alpha   90.00
_cell.angle_beta   90.00
_cell.angle_gamma   90.00
#
_symmetry.space_group_name_H-M   'P 1'
#
loop_
_entity.id
_entity.type
_entity.pdbx_description
1 polymer ?
#
loop_
_entity_poly.entity_id
_entity_poly.type
_entity_poly.pdbx_seq_one_letter_code
_entity_poly.pdbx_strand_id
1 'polypeptide(L)' 'MTRGTRPGKQPVASRAGGTGRVCAHPGCQTRLSVYNATERCWQHAEVVFPNYRGKRLRSDRG' A
#
# COMPACT_ATOMS: atom_id res chain seq x y z
N MET A 1 31.61 13.58 -29.34
CA MET A 1 30.35 14.25 -28.96
C MET A 1 29.33 13.19 -28.55
N THR A 2 29.16 12.93 -27.25
CA THR A 2 28.24 11.89 -26.76
C THR A 2 26.82 12.46 -26.71
N ARG A 3 25.90 11.88 -27.50
CA ARG A 3 24.51 12.32 -27.57
C ARG A 3 23.78 11.80 -26.32
N GLY A 4 23.44 12.68 -25.38
CA GLY A 4 22.71 12.31 -24.17
C GLY A 4 21.30 11.82 -24.49
N THR A 5 20.91 10.67 -23.95
CA THR A 5 19.57 10.11 -24.10
C THR A 5 18.57 10.96 -23.33
N ARG A 6 17.44 11.32 -23.96
CA ARG A 6 16.36 12.06 -23.28
C ARG A 6 15.80 11.19 -22.14
N PRO A 7 15.68 11.71 -20.90
CA PRO A 7 14.97 11.00 -19.85
C PRO A 7 13.56 10.69 -20.35
N GLY A 8 13.15 9.42 -20.26
CA GLY A 8 11.80 9.00 -20.61
C GLY A 8 10.74 9.69 -19.74
N LYS A 9 9.46 9.44 -20.04
CA LYS A 9 8.34 10.01 -19.27
C LYS A 9 8.47 9.62 -17.79
N GLN A 10 8.39 10.61 -16.90
CA GLN A 10 8.37 10.36 -15.47
C GLN A 10 7.12 9.54 -15.07
N PRO A 11 7.21 8.71 -14.01
CA PRO A 11 6.05 7.98 -13.50
C PRO A 11 4.95 8.93 -13.04
N VAL A 12 3.71 8.48 -13.13
CA VAL A 12 2.56 9.23 -12.59
C VAL A 12 2.69 9.30 -11.06
N ALA A 13 2.31 10.44 -10.47
CA ALA A 13 2.31 10.61 -9.02
C ALA A 13 1.46 9.55 -8.31
N SER A 14 1.92 9.12 -7.13
CA SER A 14 1.18 8.19 -6.29
C SER A 14 -0.20 8.73 -5.94
N ARG A 15 -1.21 7.84 -5.88
CA ARG A 15 -2.57 8.22 -5.49
C ARG A 15 -2.55 8.78 -4.07
N ALA A 16 -3.04 10.01 -3.92
CA ALA A 16 -3.31 10.64 -2.63
C ALA A 16 -4.80 10.47 -2.28
N GLY A 17 -5.09 10.11 -1.04
CA GLY A 17 -6.42 10.19 -0.44
C GLY A 17 -6.77 11.62 -0.02
N GLY A 18 -8.04 11.80 0.38
CA GLY A 18 -8.53 13.09 0.88
C GLY A 18 -7.76 13.58 2.12
N THR A 19 -7.63 14.90 2.24
CA THR A 19 -6.99 15.56 3.39
C THR A 19 -7.92 15.59 4.60
N GLY A 20 -7.36 15.68 5.80
CA GLY A 20 -8.14 15.86 7.05
C GLY A 20 -8.92 14.62 7.52
N ARG A 21 -8.69 13.45 6.92
CA ARG A 21 -9.35 12.21 7.32
C ARG A 21 -8.93 11.80 8.74
N VAL A 22 -9.88 11.26 9.49
CA VAL A 22 -9.66 10.70 10.83
C VAL A 22 -9.98 9.20 10.78
N CYS A 23 -9.30 8.42 11.60
CA CYS A 23 -9.56 6.99 11.75
C CYS A 23 -11.03 6.73 12.10
N ALA A 24 -11.68 5.80 11.38
CA ALA A 24 -13.07 5.42 11.58
C ALA A 24 -13.33 4.59 12.86
N HIS A 25 -12.27 4.19 13.59
CA HIS A 25 -12.43 3.45 14.84
C HIS A 25 -13.05 4.35 15.93
N PRO A 26 -14.09 3.89 16.65
CA PRO A 26 -14.72 4.68 17.70
C PRO A 26 -13.70 5.11 18.76
N GLY A 27 -13.69 6.40 19.09
CA GLY A 27 -12.75 6.99 20.05
C GLY A 27 -11.33 7.24 19.52
N CYS A 28 -11.02 6.89 18.27
CA CYS A 28 -9.71 7.15 17.69
C CYS A 28 -9.67 8.53 17.00
N GLN A 29 -8.78 9.41 17.46
CA GLN A 29 -8.61 10.77 16.89
C GLN A 29 -7.40 10.87 15.94
N THR A 30 -6.82 9.73 15.54
CA THR A 30 -5.63 9.71 14.68
C THR A 30 -5.96 10.23 13.29
N ARG A 31 -5.25 11.29 12.87
CA ARG A 31 -5.33 11.85 11.51
C ARG A 31 -4.63 10.92 10.52
N LEU A 32 -5.32 10.57 9.45
CA LEU A 32 -4.79 9.72 8.39
C LEU A 32 -3.94 10.56 7.42
N SER A 33 -2.77 10.04 7.08
CA SER A 33 -1.92 10.65 6.05
C SER A 33 -2.59 10.54 4.68
N VAL A 34 -2.28 11.47 3.77
CA VAL A 34 -2.76 11.45 2.38
C VAL A 34 -2.38 10.16 1.65
N TYR A 35 -1.33 9.46 2.09
CA TYR A 35 -0.92 8.19 1.49
C TYR A 35 -1.64 6.97 2.08
N ASN A 36 -2.41 7.16 3.17
CA ASN A 36 -3.24 6.10 3.70
C ASN A 36 -4.56 6.04 2.93
N ALA A 37 -4.68 5.01 2.08
CA ALA A 37 -5.91 4.77 1.33
C ALA A 37 -7.04 4.23 2.21
N THR A 38 -6.73 3.58 3.34
CA THR A 38 -7.73 2.95 4.22
C THR A 38 -8.43 3.97 5.12
N GLU A 39 -9.55 3.56 5.74
CA GLU A 39 -10.32 4.39 6.68
C GLU A 39 -9.83 4.26 8.13
N ARG A 40 -8.87 3.38 8.39
CA ARG A 40 -8.35 3.11 9.73
C ARG A 40 -6.88 3.54 9.82
N CYS A 41 -6.44 3.90 11.02
CA CYS A 41 -5.03 4.22 11.24
C CYS A 41 -4.19 2.94 11.29
N TRP A 42 -2.86 3.10 11.26
CA TRP A 42 -1.90 1.99 11.32
C TRP A 42 -2.12 1.05 12.53
N GLN A 43 -2.65 1.57 13.65
CA GLN A 43 -2.93 0.78 14.84
C GLN A 43 -4.24 -0.02 14.75
N HIS A 44 -5.18 0.43 13.93
CA HIS A 44 -6.47 -0.24 13.68
C HIS A 44 -6.53 -0.85 12.27
N ALA A 45 -5.38 -0.98 11.61
CA ALA A 45 -5.30 -1.59 10.29
C ALA A 45 -5.61 -3.09 10.41
N GLU A 46 -6.33 -3.62 9.43
CA GLU A 46 -6.59 -5.05 9.36
C GLU A 46 -5.28 -5.77 9.04
N VAL A 47 -4.95 -6.79 9.84
CA VAL A 47 -3.79 -7.63 9.60
C VAL A 47 -4.12 -8.56 8.43
N VAL A 48 -3.85 -8.09 7.22
CA VAL A 48 -3.94 -8.93 6.02
C VAL A 48 -2.62 -9.67 5.87
N PHE A 49 -2.61 -10.96 6.17
CA PHE A 49 -1.49 -11.81 5.80
C PHE A 49 -1.48 -11.97 4.28
N PRO A 50 -0.45 -11.48 3.57
CA PRO A 50 -0.35 -11.71 2.15
C PRO A 50 -0.38 -13.22 1.93
N ASN A 51 -1.22 -13.70 1.02
CA ASN A 51 -1.18 -15.08 0.63
C ASN A 51 0.11 -15.30 -0.17
N TYR A 52 1.19 -15.61 0.54
CA TYR A 52 2.45 -16.00 -0.06
C TYR A 52 2.11 -17.22 -0.92
N ARG A 53 2.16 -17.05 -2.25
CA ARG A 53 2.02 -18.14 -3.21
C ARG A 53 3.24 -19.08 -3.07
N GLY A 54 3.31 -19.80 -1.96
CA GLY A 54 4.19 -20.93 -1.79
C GLY A 54 3.74 -22.00 -2.76
N LYS A 55 4.65 -22.50 -3.60
CA LYS A 55 4.39 -23.74 -4.33
C LYS A 55 3.85 -24.75 -3.33
N ARG A 56 2.71 -25.38 -3.65
CA ARG A 56 2.17 -26.48 -2.84
C ARG A 56 3.33 -27.42 -2.55
N LEU A 57 3.66 -27.64 -1.28
CA LEU A 57 4.49 -28.77 -0.89
C LEU A 57 3.83 -29.97 -1.55
N ARG A 58 4.53 -30.54 -2.53
CA ARG A 58 4.07 -31.69 -3.32
C ARG A 58 3.50 -32.67 -2.31
N SER A 59 2.18 -32.91 -2.33
CA SER A 59 1.62 -34.04 -1.60
C SER A 59 2.46 -35.22 -2.05
N ASP A 60 3.19 -35.78 -1.11
CA ASP A 60 3.85 -37.05 -1.25
C ASP A 60 2.78 -38.02 -1.74
N ARG A 61 2.85 -38.33 -3.03
CA ARG A 61 2.08 -39.41 -3.61
C ARG A 61 2.94 -40.63 -3.33
N GLY A 62 2.44 -41.47 -2.43
CA GLY A 62 3.00 -42.79 -2.13
C GLY A 62 3.16 -43.66 -3.37
#